data_AF-A0A1G1H979-F1
#
_entry.id   AF-A0A1G1H979-F1
#
_cell.length_a   1.000
_cell.length_b   1.000
_cell.length_c   1.000
_cell.angle_alpha   90.00
_cell.angle_beta   90.00
_cell.angle_gamma   90.00
#
_symmetry.space_group_name_H-M   'P 1'
#
loop_
_entity.id
_entity.type
_entity.pdbx_description
1 polymer ?
#
loop_
_entity_poly.entity_id
_entity_poly.type
_entity_poly.pdbx_seq_one_letter_code
_entity_poly.pdbx_strand_id
1 'polypeptide(L)' 'MLKTQELPAIEFITTPEGKPKSVVLSFEDWERISETLKIMSSKELLKSIRHAKQQLRKGIKLLSFEDVFGKL' A
#
# COMPACT_ATOMS: atom_id res chain seq x y z
N MET A 1 15.82 10.23 -3.52
CA MET A 1 15.97 9.20 -4.56
C MET A 1 14.64 8.48 -4.68
N LEU A 2 13.88 8.69 -5.76
CA LEU A 2 12.68 7.90 -6.02
C LEU A 2 13.16 6.46 -6.23
N LYS A 3 12.83 5.54 -5.32
CA LYS A 3 12.92 4.12 -5.63
C LYS A 3 11.99 3.92 -6.83
N THR A 4 12.54 3.57 -7.98
CA THR A 4 11.73 3.02 -9.07
C THR A 4 11.02 1.82 -8.46
N GLN A 5 9.72 1.93 -8.20
CA GLN A 5 8.95 0.77 -7.80
C GLN A 5 8.93 -0.15 -9.00
N GLU A 6 9.50 -1.34 -8.86
CA GLU A 6 9.36 -2.38 -9.86
C GLU A 6 7.86 -2.64 -10.04
N LEU A 7 7.42 -2.52 -11.30
CA LEU A 7 6.05 -2.80 -11.66
C LEU A 7 5.80 -4.31 -11.54
N PRO A 8 4.59 -4.73 -11.16
CA PRO A 8 4.23 -6.15 -11.16
C PRO A 8 4.52 -6.76 -12.53
N ALA A 9 5.11 -7.95 -12.55
CA ALA A 9 5.14 -8.76 -13.75
C ALA A 9 3.74 -9.33 -13.97
N ILE A 10 3.11 -8.95 -15.07
CA ILE A 10 1.71 -9.30 -15.38
C ILE A 10 1.67 -10.11 -16.66
N GLU A 11 1.03 -11.28 -16.59
CA GLU A 11 0.72 -12.10 -17.76
C GLU A 11 -0.79 -12.13 -17.99
N PHE A 12 -1.19 -12.15 -19.26
CA PHE A 12 -2.60 -12.21 -19.66
C PHE A 12 -2.89 -13.54 -20.33
N ILE A 13 -3.96 -14.20 -19.88
CA ILE A 13 -4.52 -15.36 -20.57
C ILE A 13 -5.69 -14.87 -21.42
N THR A 14 -5.61 -15.08 -22.73
CA THR A 14 -6.60 -14.62 -23.71
C THR A 14 -7.52 -15.75 -24.18
N THR A 15 -8.69 -15.38 -24.68
CA THR A 15 -9.53 -16.26 -25.48
C THR A 15 -8.93 -16.45 -26.88
N PRO A 16 -9.37 -17.46 -27.67
CA PRO A 16 -8.92 -17.64 -29.06
C PRO A 16 -9.14 -16.40 -29.94
N GLU A 17 -10.16 -15.59 -29.65
CA GLU A 17 -10.47 -14.33 -30.35
C GLU A 17 -9.58 -13.17 -29.87
N GLY A 18 -8.60 -13.43 -29.01
CA GLY A 18 -7.63 -12.44 -28.51
C GLY A 18 -8.11 -11.58 -27.34
N LYS A 19 -9.28 -11.88 -26.76
CA LYS A 19 -9.82 -11.09 -25.63
C LYS A 19 -9.19 -11.54 -24.30
N PRO A 20 -8.65 -10.65 -23.45
CA PRO A 20 -8.16 -11.03 -22.13
C PRO A 20 -9.29 -11.65 -21.29
N LYS A 21 -9.04 -12.83 -20.72
CA LYS A 21 -9.99 -13.55 -19.87
C LYS A 21 -9.56 -13.55 -18.41
N SER A 22 -8.25 -13.64 -18.16
CA SER A 22 -7.69 -13.58 -16.80
C SER A 22 -6.29 -12.98 -16.81
N VAL A 23 -5.88 -12.53 -15.62
CA VAL A 23 -4.57 -11.97 -15.35
C VAL A 23 -3.86 -12.88 -14.36
N VAL A 24 -2.61 -13.23 -14.66
CA VAL A 24 -1.72 -13.97 -13.77
C VAL A 24 -0.68 -12.99 -13.23
N LEU A 25 -0.52 -13.01 -11.92
CA LEU A 25 0.43 -12.20 -11.19
C LEU A 25 0.99 -13.03 -10.03
N SER A 26 2.12 -12.59 -9.48
CA SER A 26 2.66 -13.19 -8.27
C SER A 26 1.68 -13.02 -7.11
N PHE A 27 1.74 -13.95 -6.15
CA PHE A 27 0.93 -13.83 -4.93
C PHE A 27 1.30 -12.56 -4.14
N GLU A 28 2.60 -12.21 -4.10
CA GLU A 28 3.10 -11.00 -3.44
C GLU A 28 2.52 -9.73 -4.06
N ASP A 29 2.47 -9.63 -5.39
CA ASP A 29 1.87 -8.48 -6.07
C ASP A 29 0.36 -8.40 -5.81
N TRP A 30 -0.31 -9.55 -5.73
CA TRP A 30 -1.73 -9.59 -5.39
C TRP A 30 -1.98 -9.05 -3.97
N GLU A 31 -1.21 -9.48 -2.99
CA GLU A 31 -1.30 -8.99 -1.61
C GLU A 31 -1.04 -7.49 -1.54
N ARG A 32 0.01 -6.99 -2.20
CA ARG A 32 0.34 -5.55 -2.26
C ARG A 32 -0.80 -4.72 -2.84
N ILE A 33 -1.40 -5.18 -3.94
CA ILE A 33 -2.54 -4.50 -4.59
C ILE A 33 -3.76 -4.52 -3.67
N SER A 34 -4.10 -5.69 -3.12
CA SER A 34 -5.26 -5.90 -2.25
C SER A 34 -5.17 -5.04 -0.98
N GLU A 35 -4.01 -5.03 -0.31
CA GLU A 35 -3.77 -4.21 0.86
C GLU A 35 -3.88 -2.71 0.53
N THR A 36 -3.28 -2.28 -0.58
CA THR A 36 -3.36 -0.88 -1.03
C THR A 36 -4.81 -0.46 -1.26
N LEU A 37 -5.61 -1.28 -1.95
CA LEU A 37 -7.03 -1.01 -2.18
C LEU A 37 -7.82 -0.96 -0.85
N LYS A 38 -7.51 -1.86 0.09
CA LYS A 38 -8.10 -1.86 1.43
C LYS A 38 -7.80 -0.56 2.17
N ILE A 39 -6.56 -0.09 2.16
CA ILE A 39 -6.17 1.19 2.76
C ILE A 39 -6.91 2.35 2.10
N MET A 40 -6.95 2.38 0.76
CA MET A 40 -7.58 3.46 -0.02
C MET A 40 -9.09 3.54 0.16
N SER A 41 -9.74 2.44 0.53
CA SER A 41 -11.19 2.41 0.75
C SER A 41 -11.66 3.21 1.98
N SER A 42 -10.78 3.49 2.96
CA SER A 42 -11.12 4.29 4.14
C SER A 42 -10.61 5.73 4.05
N LYS A 43 -11.56 6.68 4.04
CA LYS A 43 -11.24 8.12 4.05
C LYS A 43 -10.57 8.55 5.36
N GLU A 44 -10.99 7.96 6.48
CA GLU A 44 -10.46 8.21 7.81
C GLU A 44 -9.00 7.78 7.90
N LEU A 45 -8.68 6.57 7.42
CA LEU A 45 -7.32 6.06 7.39
C LEU A 45 -6.41 6.93 6.50
N LEU A 46 -6.86 7.30 5.31
CA LEU A 46 -6.10 8.21 4.43
C LEU A 46 -5.85 9.58 5.08
N LYS A 47 -6.83 10.12 5.82
CA LYS A 47 -6.66 11.36 6.59
C LYS A 47 -5.62 11.19 7.69
N SER A 48 -5.67 10.07 8.42
CA SER A 48 -4.68 9.72 9.46
C SER A 48 -3.26 9.62 8.89
N ILE A 49 -3.08 8.90 7.79
CA ILE A 49 -1.79 8.78 7.09
C ILE A 49 -1.26 10.16 6.65
N ARG A 50 -2.13 11.04 6.15
CA ARG A 50 -1.75 12.40 5.75
C ARG A 50 -1.29 13.24 6.95
N HIS A 51 -2.01 13.16 8.07
CA HIS A 51 -1.64 13.85 9.30
C HIS A 51 -0.29 13.34 9.84
N ALA A 52 -0.09 12.01 9.89
CA ALA A 52 1.17 11.40 10.32
C ALA A 52 2.35 11.87 9.44
N LYS A 53 2.19 11.87 8.11
CA LYS A 53 3.21 12.41 7.18
C LYS A 53 3.51 13.88 7.45
N GLN A 54 2.50 14.69 7.81
CA GLN A 54 2.71 16.09 8.15
C GLN A 54 3.47 16.25 9.47
N GLN A 55 3.18 15.45 10.49
CA GLN A 55 3.90 15.46 11.77
C GLN A 55 5.38 15.14 11.56
N LEU A 56 5.69 14.10 10.76
CA LEU A 56 7.05 13.74 10.39
C LEU A 56 7.79 14.89 9.70
N ARG A 57 7.14 15.56 8.74
CA ARG A 57 7.75 16.68 8.00
C ARG A 57 7.98 17.92 8.88
N LYS A 58 7.10 18.17 9.85
CA LYS A 58 7.18 19.32 10.75
C LYS A 58 8.10 19.09 11.95
N GLY A 59 8.68 17.90 12.10
CA GLY A 59 9.51 17.55 13.26
C GLY A 59 8.73 17.56 14.58
N ILE A 60 7.42 17.32 14.53
CA ILE A 60 6.60 17.21 15.74
C ILE A 60 7.08 15.99 16.52
N LYS A 61 7.18 16.10 17.85
CA LYS A 61 7.54 14.98 18.72
C LYS A 61 6.62 13.79 18.44
N LEU A 62 7.21 12.69 17.99
CA LEU A 62 6.51 11.41 17.84
C LEU A 62 6.52 10.70 19.19
N LEU A 63 5.50 9.87 19.41
CA LEU A 63 5.42 9.00 20.57
C LEU A 63 6.05 7.64 20.20
N SER A 64 6.90 7.12 21.07
CA SER A 64 7.37 5.74 20.96
C SER A 64 6.26 4.76 21.35
N PHE A 65 6.52 3.47 21.17
CA PHE A 65 5.61 2.44 21.68
C PHE A 65 5.44 2.56 23.20
N GLU A 66 6.54 2.77 23.93
CA GLU A 66 6.53 2.93 25.39
C GLU A 66 5.81 4.20 25.83
N ASP A 67 5.88 5.29 25.05
CA ASP A 67 5.13 6.52 25.34
C ASP A 67 3.60 6.30 25.28
N VAL A 68 3.14 5.35 24.44
CA VAL A 68 1.71 5.05 24.24
C VAL A 68 1.22 3.94 25.16
N PHE A 69 2.01 2.88 25.33
CA PHE A 69 1.60 1.64 26.00
C PHE A 69 2.28 1.41 27.36
N GLY A 70 3.27 2.22 27.73
CA GLY A 70 4.10 2.04 28.92
C GLY A 70 5.29 1.09 28.71
N LYS A 71 6.15 0.97 29.73
CA LYS A 71 7.17 -0.08 29.77
C LYS A 71 6.50 -1.39 30.24
N LEU A 72 6.76 -2.48 29.50
CA LEU A 72 6.43 -3.84 29.92
C LEU A 72 7.06 -4.19 31.26
#